data_AF-A0A2D4IKA2-F1
#
_entry.id   AF-A0A2D4IKA2-F1
#
_cell.length_a   1.000
_cell.length_b   1.000
_cell.length_c   1.000
_cell.angle_alpha   90.00
_cell.angle_beta   90.00
_cell.angle_gamma   90.00
#
_symmetry.space_group_name_H-M   'P 1'
#
loop_
_entity.id
_entity.type
_entity.pdbx_description
1 polymer ?
#
loop_
_entity_poly.entity_id
_entity_poly.type
_entity_poly.pdbx_seq_one_letter_code
_entity_poly.pdbx_strand_id
1 'polypeptide(L)'
;MCGYLLFLPKILHDTKELQKEINSLAGKLDRTFAVTDELVFKDAKRDEAVRKAYKYLAALHENCSQLIQTIEDTGTILREIRDLEEQIENETSKKTLSNLERILGDYRAIKQENVSLLSRSRET
;
A
#
# COMPACT_ATOMS: atom_id res chain seq x y z
N MET A 1 -2.68 -23.82 1.19
CA MET A 1 -3.38 -23.44 -0.06
C MET A 1 -4.87 -23.14 0.15
N CYS A 2 -5.68 -23.98 0.82
CA CYS A 2 -7.12 -23.71 1.00
C CYS A 2 -7.44 -22.51 1.94
N GLY A 3 -6.60 -22.23 2.94
CA GLY A 3 -6.84 -21.13 3.90
C GLY A 3 -6.68 -19.71 3.34
N TYR A 4 -5.82 -19.50 2.34
CA TYR A 4 -5.57 -18.17 1.76
C TYR A 4 -6.74 -17.68 0.90
N LEU A 5 -7.48 -18.61 0.26
CA LEU A 5 -8.58 -18.27 -0.65
C LEU A 5 -9.82 -17.73 0.08
N LEU A 6 -10.03 -18.14 1.34
CA LEU A 6 -11.12 -17.69 2.20
C LEU A 6 -10.77 -16.40 2.96
N PHE A 7 -9.48 -16.13 3.13
CA PHE A 7 -8.96 -15.00 3.90
C PHE A 7 -8.98 -13.68 3.11
N LEU A 8 -8.62 -13.72 1.83
CA LEU A 8 -8.65 -12.55 0.93
C LEU A 8 -10.03 -11.87 0.80
N PRO A 9 -11.13 -12.59 0.52
CA PRO A 9 -12.45 -11.96 0.44
C PRO A 9 -12.92 -11.40 1.78
N LYS A 10 -12.51 -12.01 2.89
CA LYS A 10 -12.79 -11.48 4.24
C LYS A 10 -12.05 -10.17 4.51
N ILE A 11 -10.76 -10.08 4.21
CA ILE A 11 -10.00 -8.83 4.32
C ILE A 11 -10.64 -7.72 3.47
N LEU A 12 -11.03 -8.04 2.23
CA LEU A 12 -11.67 -7.06 1.35
C LEU A 12 -13.02 -6.58 1.88
N HIS A 13 -13.81 -7.48 2.47
CA HIS A 13 -15.06 -7.14 3.14
C HIS A 13 -14.82 -6.21 4.34
N ASP A 14 -13.93 -6.61 5.25
CA ASP A 14 -13.62 -5.90 6.48
C ASP A 14 -13.05 -4.50 6.16
N THR A 15 -12.17 -4.39 5.15
CA THR A 15 -11.62 -3.10 4.69
C THR A 15 -12.73 -2.19 4.13
N LYS A 16 -13.70 -2.76 3.41
CA LYS A 16 -14.82 -2.01 2.84
C LYS A 16 -15.81 -1.53 3.91
N GLU A 17 -16.04 -2.33 4.94
CA GLU A 17 -16.84 -1.91 6.10
C GLU A 17 -16.14 -0.81 6.88
N LEU A 18 -14.84 -0.96 7.16
CA LEU A 18 -14.04 0.09 7.79
C LEU A 18 -14.09 1.40 7.02
N GLN A 19 -13.97 1.36 5.68
CA GLN A 19 -14.09 2.58 4.86
C GLN A 19 -15.47 3.25 4.97
N LYS A 20 -16.56 2.46 5.06
CA LYS A 20 -17.91 3.02 5.26
C LYS A 20 -18.06 3.66 6.63
N GLU A 21 -17.51 3.03 7.66
CA GLU A 21 -17.52 3.58 9.02
C GLU A 21 -16.71 4.88 9.09
N ILE A 22 -15.52 4.91 8.48
CA ILE A 22 -14.68 6.11 8.36
C ILE A 22 -15.46 7.23 7.69
N ASN A 23 -16.05 6.97 6.51
CA ASN A 23 -16.80 7.99 5.77
C ASN A 23 -18.03 8.49 6.55
N SER A 24 -18.71 7.60 7.27
CA SER A 24 -19.86 7.93 8.12
C SER A 24 -19.46 8.78 9.32
N LEU A 25 -18.36 8.43 9.99
CA LEU A 25 -17.82 9.16 11.14
C LEU A 25 -17.26 10.52 10.72
N ALA A 26 -16.52 10.60 9.61
CA ALA A 26 -16.03 11.85 9.04
C ALA A 26 -17.19 12.81 8.73
N GLY A 27 -18.22 12.34 8.01
CA GLY A 27 -19.38 13.18 7.72
C GLY A 27 -20.18 13.59 8.96
N LYS A 28 -20.24 12.74 10.00
CA LYS A 28 -20.84 13.11 11.29
C LYS A 28 -20.00 14.16 12.02
N LEU A 29 -18.68 14.02 11.99
CA LEU A 29 -17.75 14.97 12.58
C LEU A 29 -17.91 16.36 11.97
N ASP A 30 -17.89 16.47 10.63
CA ASP A 30 -18.04 17.75 9.92
C ASP A 30 -19.37 18.46 10.28
N ARG A 31 -20.48 17.71 10.25
CA ARG A 31 -21.80 18.28 10.61
C ARG A 31 -21.87 18.69 12.08
N THR A 32 -21.31 17.89 12.97
CA THR A 32 -21.29 18.19 14.41
C THR A 32 -20.42 19.40 14.69
N PHE A 33 -19.27 19.51 14.01
CA PHE A 33 -18.39 20.66 14.10
C PHE A 33 -19.07 21.93 13.61
N ALA A 34 -19.73 21.91 12.45
CA ALA A 34 -20.46 23.06 11.92
C ALA A 34 -21.56 23.56 12.88
N VAL A 35 -22.36 22.64 13.44
CA VAL A 35 -23.41 23.00 14.43
C VAL A 35 -22.81 23.58 15.71
N THR A 36 -21.72 23.00 16.18
CA THR A 36 -21.09 23.44 17.43
C THR A 36 -20.33 24.75 17.24
N ASP A 37 -19.71 24.97 16.09
CA ASP A 37 -19.07 26.23 15.71
C ASP A 37 -20.08 27.38 15.71
N GLU A 38 -21.25 27.17 15.10
CA GLU A 38 -22.32 28.16 15.09
C GLU A 38 -22.85 28.49 16.50
N LEU A 39 -23.08 27.46 17.34
CA LEU A 39 -23.58 27.63 18.70
C LEU A 39 -22.56 28.32 19.61
N VAL A 40 -21.29 27.90 19.52
CA VAL A 40 -20.24 28.44 20.37
C VAL A 40 -19.84 29.84 19.93
N PHE A 41 -19.88 30.17 18.64
CA PHE A 41 -19.66 31.54 18.17
C PHE A 41 -20.73 32.52 18.71
N LYS A 42 -21.98 32.07 18.87
CA LYS A 42 -23.06 32.85 19.49
C LYS A 42 -22.84 33.12 20.98
N ASP A 43 -22.32 32.15 21.73
CA ASP A 43 -22.17 32.23 23.19
C ASP A 43 -20.78 32.72 23.66
N ALA A 44 -19.73 32.61 22.82
CA ALA A 44 -18.35 32.99 23.16
C ALA A 44 -18.13 34.51 23.34
N LYS A 45 -19.15 35.33 23.06
CA LYS A 45 -19.17 36.77 23.42
C LYS A 45 -19.44 37.02 24.91
N ARG A 46 -19.91 36.01 25.67
CA ARG A 46 -20.43 36.20 27.03
C ARG A 46 -19.70 35.44 28.14
N ASP A 47 -18.91 34.40 27.84
CA ASP A 47 -18.26 33.56 28.87
C ASP A 47 -16.88 33.00 28.42
N GLU A 48 -15.89 33.07 29.31
CA GLU A 48 -14.52 32.59 29.12
C GLU A 48 -14.42 31.06 29.15
N ALA A 49 -15.26 30.37 29.91
CA ALA A 49 -15.30 28.90 29.96
C ALA A 49 -15.74 28.30 28.61
N VAL A 50 -16.72 28.94 27.97
CA VAL A 50 -17.23 28.56 26.63
C VAL A 50 -16.15 28.72 25.57
N ARG A 51 -15.33 29.78 25.66
CA ARG A 51 -14.19 29.99 24.76
C ARG A 51 -13.10 28.92 24.91
N LYS A 52 -12.90 28.40 26.11
CA LYS A 52 -11.95 27.29 26.36
C LYS A 52 -12.47 25.97 25.81
N ALA A 53 -13.76 25.69 25.99
CA ALA A 53 -14.43 24.53 25.38
C ALA A 53 -14.35 24.56 23.85
N TYR A 54 -14.53 25.73 23.22
CA TYR A 54 -14.34 25.90 21.78
C TYR A 54 -12.96 25.47 21.30
N LYS A 55 -11.90 25.93 22.00
CA LYS A 55 -10.52 25.57 21.64
C LYS A 55 -10.27 24.08 21.72
N TYR A 56 -10.81 23.41 22.75
CA TYR A 56 -10.71 21.95 22.85
C TYR A 56 -11.47 21.23 21.73
N LEU A 57 -12.63 21.74 21.34
CA LEU A 57 -13.38 21.17 20.22
C LEU A 57 -12.64 21.34 18.89
N ALA A 58 -12.09 22.53 18.62
CA ALA A 58 -11.30 22.78 17.43
C ALA A 58 -10.06 21.86 17.36
N ALA A 59 -9.35 21.72 18.49
CA ALA A 59 -8.22 20.79 18.58
C ALA A 59 -8.64 19.32 18.39
N LEU A 60 -9.80 18.92 18.93
CA LEU A 60 -10.35 17.59 18.72
C LEU A 60 -10.66 17.34 17.24
N HIS A 61 -11.30 18.31 16.57
CA HIS A 61 -11.62 18.23 15.15
C HIS A 61 -10.36 18.09 14.30
N GLU A 62 -9.34 18.90 14.57
CA GLU A 62 -8.04 18.84 13.89
C GLU A 62 -7.37 17.47 14.09
N ASN A 63 -7.34 16.96 15.33
CA ASN A 63 -6.78 15.64 15.62
C ASN A 63 -7.54 14.51 14.88
N CYS A 64 -8.87 14.58 14.82
CA CYS A 64 -9.66 13.61 14.08
C CYS A 64 -9.40 13.68 12.56
N SER A 65 -9.24 14.89 12.01
CA SER A 65 -8.87 15.08 10.60
C SER A 65 -7.49 14.49 10.30
N GLN A 66 -6.50 14.72 11.16
CA GLN A 66 -5.17 14.11 11.04
C GLN A 66 -5.22 12.58 11.15
N LEU A 67 -6.05 12.03 12.04
CA LEU A 67 -6.23 10.60 12.18
C LEU A 67 -6.81 9.97 10.90
N ILE A 68 -7.82 10.60 10.29
CA ILE A 68 -8.40 10.15 9.02
C ILE A 68 -7.31 10.13 7.93
N GLN A 69 -6.54 11.21 7.80
CA GLN A 69 -5.43 11.28 6.84
C GLN A 69 -4.41 10.15 7.05
N THR A 70 -4.04 9.90 8.31
CA THR A 70 -3.09 8.83 8.66
C THR A 70 -3.60 7.45 8.24
N ILE A 71 -4.91 7.21 8.37
CA ILE A 71 -5.53 5.95 7.94
C ILE A 71 -5.51 5.82 6.41
N GLU A 72 -5.82 6.91 5.68
CA GLU A 72 -5.76 6.93 4.22
C GLU A 72 -4.33 6.69 3.70
N ASP A 73 -3.34 7.33 4.32
CA ASP A 73 -1.93 7.15 4.01
C ASP A 73 -1.49 5.70 4.27
N THR A 74 -1.92 5.11 5.40
CA THR A 74 -1.68 3.70 5.70
C THR A 74 -2.29 2.78 4.63
N GLY A 75 -3.50 3.07 4.17
CA GLY A 75 -4.14 2.32 3.09
C GLY A 75 -3.41 2.46 1.74
N THR A 76 -2.73 3.57 1.50
CA THR A 76 -1.85 3.76 0.33
C THR A 76 -0.58 2.92 0.46
N ILE A 77 0.11 2.99 1.59
CA ILE A 77 1.32 2.19 1.87
C ILE A 77 1.05 0.68 1.74
N LEU A 78 -0.10 0.19 2.25
CA LEU A 78 -0.46 -1.22 2.13
C LEU A 78 -0.65 -1.69 0.68
N ARG A 79 -1.13 -0.81 -0.21
CA ARG A 79 -1.24 -1.12 -1.64
C ARG A 79 0.14 -1.17 -2.29
N GLU A 80 1.00 -0.20 -1.98
CA GLU A 80 2.38 -0.19 -2.49
C GLU A 80 3.17 -1.43 -2.06
N ILE A 81 3.01 -1.88 -0.81
CA ILE A 81 3.63 -3.13 -0.32
C ILE A 81 3.18 -4.31 -1.18
N ARG A 82 1.88 -4.41 -1.46
CA ARG A 82 1.33 -5.51 -2.25
C ARG A 82 1.85 -5.49 -3.70
N ASP A 83 1.95 -4.31 -4.29
CA ASP A 83 2.50 -4.15 -5.65
C ASP A 83 3.99 -4.55 -5.71
N LEU A 84 4.75 -4.26 -4.65
CA LEU A 84 6.14 -4.68 -4.52
C LEU A 84 6.26 -6.20 -4.32
N GLU A 85 5.40 -6.81 -3.52
CA GLU A 85 5.35 -8.27 -3.35
C GLU A 85 5.06 -8.97 -4.69
N GLU A 86 4.11 -8.46 -5.48
CA GLU A 86 3.80 -8.98 -6.81
C GLU A 86 4.99 -8.84 -7.77
N GLN A 87 5.72 -7.72 -7.72
CA GLN A 87 6.93 -7.54 -8.51
C GLN A 87 8.01 -8.57 -8.14
N ILE A 88 8.21 -8.83 -6.84
CA ILE A 88 9.18 -9.84 -6.37
C ILE A 88 8.78 -11.23 -6.88
N GLU A 89 7.51 -11.60 -6.77
CA GLU A 89 7.03 -12.89 -7.24
C GLU A 89 7.19 -13.05 -8.76
N ASN A 90 6.87 -12.00 -9.52
CA ASN A 90 7.07 -11.96 -10.96
C ASN A 90 8.54 -12.12 -11.34
N GLU A 91 9.46 -11.38 -10.72
CA GLU A 91 10.90 -11.52 -10.99
C GLU A 91 11.45 -12.89 -10.57
N THR A 92 10.97 -13.45 -9.45
CA THR A 92 11.38 -14.77 -8.97
C THR A 92 10.88 -15.89 -9.89
N SER A 93 9.67 -15.74 -10.45
CA SER A 93 9.10 -16.73 -11.37
C SER A 93 9.78 -16.75 -12.74
N LYS A 94 10.43 -15.64 -13.13
CA LYS A 94 11.23 -15.61 -14.34
C LYS A 94 12.39 -16.59 -14.16
N LYS A 95 12.42 -17.62 -15.00
CA LYS A 95 13.50 -18.63 -15.08
C LYS A 95 14.82 -18.05 -15.59
N THR A 96 15.09 -16.77 -15.36
CA THR A 96 16.24 -16.01 -15.85
C THR A 96 17.55 -16.70 -15.49
N LEU A 97 17.69 -17.16 -14.25
CA LEU A 97 18.87 -17.86 -13.76
C LEU A 97 19.10 -19.18 -14.51
N SER A 98 18.07 -20.03 -14.59
CA SER A 98 18.13 -21.29 -15.33
C SER A 98 18.37 -21.08 -16.82
N ASN A 99 17.78 -20.05 -17.43
CA ASN A 99 17.99 -19.70 -18.82
C ASN A 99 19.44 -19.23 -19.07
N LEU A 100 20.00 -18.43 -18.17
CA LEU A 100 21.39 -17.98 -18.23
C LEU A 100 22.36 -19.17 -18.11
N GLU A 101 22.13 -20.08 -17.16
CA GLU A 101 22.94 -21.29 -17.00
C GLU A 101 22.94 -22.15 -18.28
N ARG A 102 21.77 -22.31 -18.91
CA ARG A 102 21.65 -23.05 -20.17
C ARG A 102 22.42 -22.38 -21.31
N ILE A 103 22.26 -21.07 -21.49
CA ILE A 103 23.00 -20.30 -22.51
C ILE A 103 24.51 -20.42 -22.29
N LEU A 104 24.96 -20.38 -21.03
CA LEU A 104 26.37 -20.48 -20.68
C LEU A 104 26.92 -21.89 -20.95
N GLY A 105 26.12 -22.92 -20.72
CA GLY A 105 26.39 -24.30 -21.14
C GLY A 105 26.53 -24.44 -22.66
N ASP A 106 25.55 -23.94 -23.40
CA ASP A 106 25.53 -23.96 -24.88
C ASP A 106 26.76 -23.22 -25.45
N TYR A 107 27.11 -22.07 -24.88
CA TYR A 107 28.30 -21.30 -25.26
C TYR A 107 29.60 -22.10 -25.06
N ARG A 108 29.74 -22.80 -23.93
CA ARG A 108 30.93 -23.63 -23.66
C ARG A 108 31.03 -24.78 -24.65
N ALA A 109 29.91 -25.44 -24.97
CA ALA A 109 29.86 -26.52 -25.93
C ALA A 109 30.31 -26.06 -27.33
N ILE A 110 29.75 -24.94 -27.82
CA ILE A 110 30.13 -24.34 -29.11
C ILE A 110 31.62 -23.98 -29.14
N LYS A 111 32.15 -23.40 -28.05
CA LYS A 111 33.57 -23.06 -27.97
C LYS A 111 34.45 -24.31 -28.09
N GLN A 112 34.05 -25.41 -27.48
CA GLN A 112 34.81 -26.66 -27.49
C GLN A 112 34.72 -27.39 -28.84
N GLU A 113 33.55 -27.33 -29.49
CA GLU A 113 33.34 -27.82 -30.85
C GLU A 113 34.20 -27.04 -31.85
N ASN A 114 34.21 -25.70 -31.76
CA ASN A 114 35.04 -24.85 -32.61
C ASN A 114 36.54 -25.17 -32.49
N VAL A 115 37.03 -25.44 -31.27
CA VAL A 115 38.42 -25.89 -31.06
C VAL A 115 38.68 -27.23 -31.76
N SER A 116 37.76 -28.18 -31.61
CA SER A 116 37.86 -29.51 -32.22
C SER A 116 37.80 -29.47 -33.76
N LEU A 117 36.99 -28.57 -34.32
CA LEU A 117 36.91 -28.34 -35.75
C LEU A 117 38.17 -27.67 -36.29
N LEU A 118 38.70 -26.67 -35.57
CA LEU A 118 39.96 -26.01 -35.92
C LEU A 118 41.16 -26.95 -35.89
N SER A 119 41.22 -27.90 -34.94
CA SER A 119 42.29 -28.89 -34.93
C SER A 119 42.18 -29.83 -36.12
N ARG A 120 40.97 -30.34 -36.44
CA ARG A 120 40.76 -31.20 -37.62
C ARG A 120 41.06 -30.50 -38.94
N SER A 121 40.74 -29.21 -39.05
CA SER A 121 41.03 -28.42 -40.27
C SER A 121 42.52 -28.13 -40.48
N ARG A 122 43.37 -28.31 -39.46
CA ARG A 122 44.82 -28.13 -39.57
C ARG A 122 45.57 -29.42 -39.92
N GLU A 123 44.90 -30.57 -39.81
CA GLU A 123 45.47 -31.89 -40.12
C GLU A 123 45.23 -32.32 -41.58
N THR A 124 44.39 -31.60 -42.32
CA THR A 124 44.13 -31.74 -43.77
C THR A 124 44.81 -30.64 -44.56
#